data_AF-A0A7J0C715-F1
#
_entry.id   AF-A0A7J0C715-F1
#
_cell.length_a   1.000
_cell.length_b   1.000
_cell.length_c   1.000
_cell.angle_alpha   90.00
_cell.angle_beta   90.00
_cell.angle_gamma   90.00
#
_symmetry.space_group_name_H-M   'P 1'
#
loop_
_entity.id
_entity.type
_entity.pdbx_description
1 polymer ?
#
loop_
_entity_poly.entity_id
_entity_poly.type
_entity_poly.pdbx_seq_one_letter_code
_entity_poly.pdbx_strand_id
1 'polypeptide(L)'
;MISLGNLRASSIPWLLLPSLLYMGSFVGGDNFWGVPDYGPSSGELASWGITVIAPAVAGAAAWEAGRQRSIGDIRKVSSRGAVRQWFWAARPVFVLHLLLVVGALIMARLTVGVWPSGAGLLAVAHLLVLPCGWMVIGWVLGLLCPRAVAALIAAVGGWAWLAIPRSMSAPTWRHLTGFATEGSTLTDTLDPLVYLVPWLVTAGLAAAVVLLTGARGRPWLGAVSVAVLVTTLVTGRSSVSDWGYSPLTDARVGHTVCVGKSPALCLPEEYEKNAAELRSDSVPALEALQAAGVPSRESCKWALTSSA
;
A
#
# COMPACT_ATOMS: atom_id res chain seq x y z
N MET A 1 -25.97 -8.35 21.81
CA MET A 1 -27.01 -8.52 20.76
C MET A 1 -26.87 -7.39 19.74
N ILE A 2 -26.52 -7.70 18.48
CA ILE A 2 -26.48 -6.71 17.40
C ILE A 2 -27.92 -6.55 16.91
N SER A 3 -28.57 -5.42 17.22
CA SER A 3 -29.92 -5.13 16.71
C SER A 3 -29.87 -4.82 15.20
N LEU A 4 -30.95 -5.10 14.47
CA LEU A 4 -31.09 -4.78 13.05
C LEU A 4 -30.80 -3.29 12.74
N GLY A 5 -31.08 -2.40 13.71
CA GLY A 5 -30.76 -0.98 13.61
C GLY A 5 -29.26 -0.68 13.61
N ASN A 6 -28.46 -1.47 14.34
CA ASN A 6 -27.00 -1.34 14.34
C ASN A 6 -26.37 -1.79 13.01
N LEU A 7 -26.99 -2.74 12.31
CA LEU A 7 -26.53 -3.17 10.98
C LEU A 7 -26.83 -2.13 9.90
N ARG A 8 -28.01 -1.49 9.93
CA ARG A 8 -28.34 -0.40 9.01
C ARG A 8 -27.49 0.86 9.22
N ALA A 9 -27.09 1.10 10.47
CA ALA A 9 -26.30 2.28 10.83
C ALA A 9 -24.79 2.14 10.58
N SER A 10 -24.29 0.90 10.45
CA SER A 10 -22.87 0.58 10.24
C SER A 10 -22.48 0.79 8.78
N SER A 11 -21.31 1.39 8.53
CA SER A 11 -20.75 1.52 7.18
C SER A 11 -20.21 0.21 6.61
N ILE A 12 -19.92 -0.79 7.45
CA ILE A 12 -19.28 -2.06 7.06
C ILE A 12 -20.06 -2.81 5.97
N PRO A 13 -21.34 -3.20 6.16
CA PRO A 13 -22.03 -4.05 5.17
C PRO A 13 -22.19 -3.35 3.82
N TRP A 14 -22.28 -2.02 3.82
CA TRP A 14 -22.47 -1.22 2.61
C TRP A 14 -21.17 -0.96 1.86
N LEU A 15 -20.04 -0.90 2.54
CA LEU A 15 -18.74 -0.66 1.90
C LEU A 15 -17.99 -1.95 1.58
N LEU A 16 -18.16 -3.02 2.35
CA LEU A 16 -17.37 -4.23 2.21
C LEU A 16 -17.52 -4.85 0.82
N LEU A 17 -18.75 -5.15 0.38
CA LEU A 17 -19.01 -5.79 -0.90
C LEU A 17 -18.56 -4.92 -2.10
N PRO A 18 -18.97 -3.64 -2.21
CA PRO A 18 -18.50 -2.78 -3.31
C PRO A 18 -16.98 -2.62 -3.32
N SER A 19 -16.35 -2.51 -2.14
CA SER A 19 -14.89 -2.38 -2.05
C SER A 19 -14.19 -3.66 -2.50
N LEU A 20 -14.69 -4.85 -2.12
CA LEU A 20 -14.12 -6.12 -2.59
C LEU A 20 -14.30 -6.28 -4.10
N LEU A 21 -15.46 -5.94 -4.65
CA LEU A 21 -15.69 -6.00 -6.10
C LEU A 21 -14.75 -5.05 -6.85
N TYR A 22 -14.62 -3.81 -6.38
CA TYR A 22 -13.70 -2.84 -6.99
C TYR A 22 -12.24 -3.25 -6.82
N MET A 23 -11.87 -3.82 -5.68
CA MET A 23 -10.52 -4.33 -5.42
C MET A 23 -10.15 -5.46 -6.37
N GLY A 24 -11.11 -6.31 -6.78
CA GLY A 24 -10.87 -7.33 -7.82
C GLY A 24 -10.42 -6.75 -9.16
N SER A 25 -10.74 -5.48 -9.46
CA SER A 25 -10.25 -4.80 -10.67
C SER A 25 -8.78 -4.36 -10.58
N PHE A 26 -8.17 -4.41 -9.40
CA PHE A 26 -6.74 -4.15 -9.17
C PHE A 26 -5.99 -5.44 -8.84
N VAL A 27 -6.55 -6.25 -7.94
CA VAL A 27 -5.96 -7.49 -7.41
C VAL A 27 -6.63 -8.66 -8.13
N GLY A 28 -6.30 -8.84 -9.41
CA GLY A 28 -6.88 -9.88 -10.26
C GLY A 28 -5.87 -10.37 -11.29
N GLY A 29 -6.13 -11.55 -11.85
CA GLY A 29 -5.23 -12.22 -12.81
C GLY A 29 -4.89 -11.37 -14.03
N ASP A 30 -5.87 -10.63 -14.56
CA ASP A 30 -5.68 -9.78 -15.74
C ASP A 30 -4.69 -8.62 -15.52
N ASN A 31 -4.44 -8.27 -14.26
CA ASN A 31 -3.52 -7.20 -13.87
C ASN A 31 -2.19 -7.73 -13.32
N PHE A 32 -2.03 -9.06 -13.22
CA PHE A 32 -0.84 -9.65 -12.64
C PHE A 32 0.25 -9.83 -13.70
N TRP A 33 1.31 -9.04 -13.56
CA TRP A 33 2.52 -9.12 -14.39
C TRP A 33 3.76 -9.58 -13.59
N GLY A 34 3.54 -10.11 -12.38
CA GLY A 34 4.60 -10.58 -11.49
C GLY A 34 4.99 -12.02 -11.74
N VAL A 35 5.81 -12.57 -10.84
CA VAL A 35 6.29 -13.95 -10.95
C VAL A 35 5.32 -14.92 -10.25
N PRO A 36 4.75 -15.92 -10.95
CA PRO A 36 3.89 -16.94 -10.34
C PRO A 36 4.64 -17.75 -9.28
N ASP A 37 3.92 -18.22 -8.26
CA ASP A 37 4.43 -19.00 -7.13
C ASP A 37 5.55 -18.31 -6.32
N TYR A 38 5.65 -16.98 -6.43
CA TYR A 38 6.61 -16.18 -5.71
C TYR A 38 5.98 -15.45 -4.51
N GLY A 39 6.43 -15.76 -3.30
CA GLY A 39 5.89 -15.19 -2.06
C GLY A 39 5.94 -13.66 -1.99
N PRO A 40 7.06 -13.01 -2.34
CA PRO A 40 7.13 -11.56 -2.48
C PRO A 40 6.07 -10.96 -3.41
N SER A 41 5.91 -11.52 -4.62
CA SER A 41 4.89 -11.06 -5.57
C SER A 41 3.46 -11.21 -5.03
N SER A 42 3.18 -12.23 -4.22
CA SER A 42 1.86 -12.40 -3.58
C SER A 42 1.54 -11.25 -2.62
N GLY A 43 2.50 -10.86 -1.77
CA GLY A 43 2.32 -9.72 -0.86
C GLY A 43 2.17 -8.40 -1.60
N GLU A 44 3.02 -8.17 -2.59
CA GLU A 44 3.04 -6.95 -3.39
C GLU A 44 1.77 -6.79 -4.24
N LEU A 45 1.30 -7.88 -4.87
CA LEU A 45 0.02 -7.86 -5.59
C LEU A 45 -1.14 -7.56 -4.65
N ALA A 46 -1.18 -8.15 -3.45
CA ALA A 46 -2.19 -7.81 -2.46
C ALA A 46 -2.14 -6.31 -2.10
N SER A 47 -0.94 -5.74 -2.03
CA SER A 47 -0.74 -4.32 -1.72
C SER A 47 -1.37 -3.38 -2.75
N TRP A 48 -1.63 -3.83 -3.98
CA TRP A 48 -2.34 -3.01 -4.98
C TRP A 48 -3.76 -2.68 -4.55
N GLY A 49 -4.36 -3.49 -3.68
CA GLY A 49 -5.65 -3.20 -3.06
C GLY A 49 -5.65 -1.93 -2.20
N ILE A 50 -4.48 -1.34 -1.90
CA ILE A 50 -4.37 -0.12 -1.08
C ILE A 50 -5.18 1.05 -1.63
N THR A 51 -5.28 1.17 -2.96
CA THR A 51 -6.08 2.21 -3.65
C THR A 51 -7.57 2.11 -3.38
N VAL A 52 -8.04 0.95 -2.91
CA VAL A 52 -9.43 0.72 -2.52
C VAL A 52 -9.56 0.74 -1.00
N ILE A 53 -8.63 0.08 -0.30
CA ILE A 53 -8.67 -0.09 1.16
C ILE A 53 -8.56 1.25 1.88
N ALA A 54 -7.53 2.05 1.57
CA ALA A 54 -7.30 3.30 2.29
C ALA A 54 -8.47 4.29 2.10
N PRO A 55 -9.01 4.52 0.88
CA PRO A 55 -10.19 5.37 0.68
C PRO A 55 -11.45 4.86 1.39
N ALA A 56 -11.72 3.55 1.31
CA ALA A 56 -12.87 2.95 1.99
C ALA A 56 -12.78 3.11 3.52
N VAL A 57 -11.58 2.90 4.08
CA VAL A 57 -11.29 3.10 5.50
C VAL A 57 -11.41 4.57 5.90
N ALA A 58 -10.88 5.50 5.11
CA ALA A 58 -10.98 6.93 5.36
C ALA A 58 -12.44 7.41 5.36
N GLY A 59 -13.21 7.02 4.34
CA GLY A 59 -14.63 7.35 4.22
C GLY A 59 -15.46 6.75 5.36
N ALA A 60 -15.22 5.48 5.71
CA ALA A 60 -15.86 4.82 6.83
C ALA A 60 -15.54 5.51 8.17
N ALA A 61 -14.27 5.89 8.39
CA ALA A 61 -13.85 6.61 9.58
C ALA A 61 -14.53 7.98 9.71
N ALA A 62 -14.62 8.73 8.61
CA ALA A 62 -15.32 10.01 8.58
C ALA A 62 -16.82 9.88 8.86
N TRP A 63 -17.46 8.86 8.28
CA TRP A 63 -18.88 8.58 8.53
C TRP A 63 -19.15 8.23 10.00
N GLU A 64 -18.32 7.35 10.56
CA GLU A 64 -18.42 6.91 11.95
C GLU A 64 -18.15 8.06 12.91
N ALA A 65 -17.11 8.86 12.67
CA ALA A 65 -16.81 10.05 13.46
C ALA A 65 -17.95 11.08 13.44
N GLY A 66 -18.53 11.34 12.26
CA GLY A 66 -19.68 12.24 12.13
C GLY A 66 -20.92 11.74 12.88
N ARG A 67 -21.15 10.41 12.90
CA ARG A 67 -22.20 9.80 13.74
C ARG A 67 -21.89 9.93 15.24
N GLN A 68 -20.62 9.80 15.63
CA GLN A 68 -20.21 9.98 17.02
C GLN A 68 -20.36 11.43 17.49
N ARG A 69 -20.16 12.41 16.59
CA ARG A 69 -20.35 13.83 16.89
C ARG A 69 -21.81 14.13 17.27
N SER A 70 -22.80 13.51 16.62
CA SER A 70 -24.21 13.76 16.93
C SER A 70 -24.67 13.19 18.27
N ILE A 71 -23.91 12.28 18.88
CA ILE A 71 -24.17 11.71 20.21
C ILE A 71 -23.13 12.15 21.26
N GLY A 72 -22.30 13.15 20.91
CA GLY A 72 -21.11 13.54 21.67
C GLY A 72 -21.38 14.07 23.08
N ASP A 73 -22.54 14.67 23.33
CA ASP A 73 -22.88 15.22 24.64
C ASP A 73 -23.07 14.14 25.71
N ILE A 74 -23.59 12.97 25.34
CA ILE A 74 -23.71 11.81 26.23
C ILE A 74 -22.32 11.25 26.60
N ARG A 75 -21.35 11.40 25.69
CA ARG A 75 -19.99 10.89 25.85
C ARG A 75 -19.10 11.76 26.75
N LYS A 76 -19.43 13.03 26.97
CA LYS A 76 -18.72 13.93 27.91
C LYS A 76 -18.86 13.48 29.37
N VAL A 77 -19.86 12.63 29.67
CA VAL A 77 -20.14 12.11 31.02
C VAL A 77 -19.37 10.80 31.32
N SER A 78 -18.67 10.23 30.33
CA SER A 78 -17.92 8.98 30.48
C SER A 78 -16.59 9.20 31.21
N SER A 79 -16.31 8.38 32.23
CA SER A 79 -15.02 8.36 32.95
C SER A 79 -13.86 7.72 32.17
N ARG A 80 -14.12 7.18 30.97
CA ARG A 80 -13.11 6.49 30.15
C ARG A 80 -12.21 7.49 29.43
N GLY A 81 -10.90 7.20 29.38
CA GLY A 81 -9.93 8.02 28.64
C GLY A 81 -10.26 8.15 27.15
N ALA A 82 -9.96 9.31 26.57
CA ALA A 82 -10.33 9.69 25.20
C ALA A 82 -9.83 8.69 24.13
N VAL A 83 -8.61 8.18 24.29
CA VAL A 83 -8.01 7.20 23.37
C VAL A 83 -8.79 5.88 23.37
N ARG A 84 -9.12 5.36 24.55
CA ARG A 84 -9.91 4.13 24.67
C ARG A 84 -11.29 4.33 24.04
N GLN A 85 -11.92 5.48 24.29
CA GLN A 85 -13.21 5.83 23.73
C GLN A 85 -13.18 5.92 22.19
N TRP A 86 -12.07 6.42 21.63
CA TRP A 86 -11.83 6.45 20.19
C TRP A 86 -11.72 5.03 19.61
N PHE A 87 -10.85 4.17 20.16
CA PHE A 87 -10.72 2.77 19.71
C PHE A 87 -12.04 2.02 19.72
N TRP A 88 -12.84 2.18 20.77
CA TRP A 88 -14.18 1.58 20.84
C TRP A 88 -15.12 2.08 19.75
N ALA A 89 -15.02 3.36 19.39
CA ALA A 89 -15.86 3.95 18.35
C ALA A 89 -15.38 3.62 16.93
N ALA A 90 -14.08 3.47 16.74
CA ALA A 90 -13.45 3.11 15.47
C ALA A 90 -13.45 1.60 15.20
N ARG A 91 -13.83 0.76 16.18
CA ARG A 91 -13.93 -0.70 16.03
C ARG A 91 -14.59 -1.18 14.72
N PRO A 92 -15.75 -0.66 14.27
CA PRO A 92 -16.33 -1.10 13.00
C PRO A 92 -15.41 -0.83 11.79
N VAL A 93 -14.66 0.28 11.82
CA VAL A 93 -13.72 0.65 10.76
C VAL A 93 -12.51 -0.27 10.76
N PHE A 94 -11.97 -0.62 11.94
CA PHE A 94 -10.92 -1.63 12.05
C PHE A 94 -11.36 -3.00 11.53
N VAL A 95 -12.60 -3.41 11.83
CA VAL A 95 -13.16 -4.66 11.29
C VAL A 95 -13.25 -4.61 9.76
N LEU A 96 -13.78 -3.51 9.20
CA LEU A 96 -13.81 -3.32 7.74
C LEU A 96 -12.40 -3.39 7.14
N HIS A 97 -11.44 -2.67 7.71
CA HIS A 97 -10.05 -2.65 7.26
C HIS A 97 -9.45 -4.06 7.23
N LEU A 98 -9.55 -4.82 8.33
CA LEU A 98 -9.04 -6.18 8.40
C LEU A 98 -9.71 -7.11 7.39
N LEU A 99 -11.03 -7.02 7.22
CA LEU A 99 -11.76 -7.82 6.23
C LEU A 99 -11.31 -7.51 4.80
N LEU A 100 -11.05 -6.24 4.49
CA LEU A 100 -10.54 -5.85 3.17
C LEU A 100 -9.09 -6.31 2.95
N VAL A 101 -8.23 -6.25 3.97
CA VAL A 101 -6.86 -6.81 3.90
C VAL A 101 -6.91 -8.32 3.66
N VAL A 102 -7.75 -9.05 4.41
CA VAL A 102 -7.93 -10.50 4.20
C VAL A 102 -8.46 -10.77 2.79
N GLY A 103 -9.40 -9.97 2.29
CA GLY A 103 -9.90 -10.06 0.91
C GLY A 103 -8.78 -9.90 -0.12
N ALA A 104 -7.94 -8.87 0.02
CA ALA A 104 -6.79 -8.63 -0.86
C ALA A 104 -5.80 -9.81 -0.84
N LEU A 105 -5.50 -10.35 0.34
CA LEU A 105 -4.59 -11.49 0.50
C LEU A 105 -5.15 -12.76 -0.14
N ILE A 106 -6.46 -13.02 0.01
CA ILE A 106 -7.12 -14.16 -0.63
C ILE A 106 -7.06 -14.00 -2.15
N MET A 107 -7.42 -12.82 -2.69
CA MET A 107 -7.36 -12.55 -4.13
C MET A 107 -5.93 -12.75 -4.67
N ALA A 108 -4.93 -12.17 -4.01
CA ALA A 108 -3.54 -12.34 -4.40
C ALA A 108 -3.07 -13.80 -4.31
N ARG A 109 -3.47 -14.54 -3.28
CA ARG A 109 -3.19 -15.98 -3.16
C ARG A 109 -3.81 -16.79 -4.30
N LEU A 110 -5.03 -16.45 -4.73
CA LEU A 110 -5.71 -17.12 -5.84
C LEU A 110 -5.05 -16.80 -7.18
N THR A 111 -4.46 -15.61 -7.34
CA THR A 111 -3.78 -15.20 -8.56
C THR A 111 -2.33 -15.70 -8.63
N VAL A 112 -1.55 -15.58 -7.56
CA VAL A 112 -0.11 -15.88 -7.54
C VAL A 112 0.18 -17.35 -7.24
N GLY A 113 -0.72 -18.06 -6.56
CA GLY A 113 -0.52 -19.49 -6.25
C GLY A 113 0.12 -19.79 -4.89
N VAL A 114 0.69 -18.79 -4.21
CA VAL A 114 1.32 -18.91 -2.88
C VAL A 114 0.93 -17.78 -1.92
N TRP A 115 1.10 -18.01 -0.61
CA TRP A 115 0.89 -16.98 0.40
C TRP A 115 2.10 -16.02 0.47
N PRO A 116 1.92 -14.77 0.92
CA PRO A 116 3.03 -13.83 1.04
C PRO A 116 4.12 -14.33 1.98
N SER A 117 5.38 -14.15 1.58
CA SER A 117 6.57 -14.48 2.37
C SER A 117 7.72 -13.54 2.03
N GLY A 118 8.81 -13.62 2.82
CA GLY A 118 10.02 -12.82 2.61
C GLY A 118 9.73 -11.31 2.57
N ALA A 119 10.29 -10.64 1.57
CA ALA A 119 10.09 -9.20 1.33
C ALA A 119 8.61 -8.82 1.12
N GLY A 120 7.77 -9.74 0.62
CA GLY A 120 6.33 -9.51 0.43
C GLY A 120 5.57 -9.25 1.73
N LEU A 121 6.10 -9.68 2.89
CA LEU A 121 5.51 -9.38 4.19
C LEU A 121 5.53 -7.88 4.51
N LEU A 122 6.49 -7.13 3.96
CA LEU A 122 6.51 -5.68 4.13
C LEU A 122 5.38 -5.00 3.35
N ALA A 123 5.03 -5.53 2.18
CA ALA A 123 3.83 -5.11 1.44
C ALA A 123 2.53 -5.44 2.20
N VAL A 124 2.47 -6.59 2.91
CA VAL A 124 1.34 -6.90 3.81
C VAL A 124 1.30 -5.93 4.99
N ALA A 125 2.44 -5.60 5.60
CA ALA A 125 2.51 -4.56 6.62
C ALA A 125 2.04 -3.21 6.08
N HIS A 126 2.33 -2.90 4.81
CA HIS A 126 1.88 -1.68 4.17
C HIS A 126 0.35 -1.58 4.08
N LEU A 127 -0.34 -2.69 3.78
CA LEU A 127 -1.80 -2.79 3.83
C LEU A 127 -2.40 -2.56 5.22
N LEU A 128 -1.64 -2.83 6.28
CA LEU A 128 -2.07 -2.63 7.67
C LEU A 128 -1.76 -1.20 8.15
N VAL A 129 -0.58 -0.69 7.84
CA VAL A 129 -0.08 0.58 8.41
C VAL A 129 -0.65 1.79 7.68
N LEU A 130 -0.58 1.82 6.34
CA LEU A 130 -0.97 3.01 5.58
C LEU A 130 -2.45 3.40 5.77
N PRO A 131 -3.43 2.46 5.74
CA PRO A 131 -4.82 2.82 5.97
C PRO A 131 -5.11 3.33 7.38
N CYS A 132 -4.28 3.03 8.39
CA CYS A 132 -4.44 3.59 9.73
C CYS A 132 -4.25 5.11 9.74
N GLY A 133 -3.30 5.65 8.97
CA GLY A 133 -3.13 7.10 8.81
C GLY A 133 -4.35 7.74 8.13
N TRP A 134 -4.84 7.10 7.07
CA TRP A 134 -6.07 7.50 6.38
C TRP A 134 -7.32 7.42 7.26
N MET A 135 -7.39 6.44 8.16
CA MET A 135 -8.44 6.32 9.17
C MET A 135 -8.44 7.54 10.10
N VAL A 136 -7.27 8.00 10.56
CA VAL A 136 -7.15 9.20 11.40
C VAL A 136 -7.59 10.45 10.65
N ILE A 137 -7.12 10.63 9.40
CA ILE A 137 -7.51 11.77 8.55
C ILE A 137 -9.03 11.78 8.36
N GLY A 138 -9.61 10.66 7.95
CA GLY A 138 -11.06 10.50 7.78
C GLY A 138 -11.81 10.80 9.08
N TRP A 139 -11.36 10.24 10.20
CA TRP A 139 -11.97 10.47 11.51
C TRP A 139 -12.03 11.95 11.86
N VAL A 140 -10.93 12.67 11.69
CA VAL A 140 -10.88 14.12 11.95
C VAL A 140 -11.81 14.89 11.03
N LEU A 141 -11.82 14.58 9.73
CA LEU A 141 -12.75 15.21 8.78
C LEU A 141 -14.21 15.02 9.20
N GLY A 142 -14.57 13.81 9.68
CA GLY A 142 -15.90 13.52 10.20
C GLY A 142 -16.29 14.30 11.46
N LEU A 143 -15.30 14.70 12.27
CA LEU A 143 -15.53 15.59 13.41
C LEU A 143 -15.72 17.05 12.99
N LEU A 144 -15.13 17.49 11.88
CA LEU A 144 -15.15 18.89 11.43
C LEU A 144 -16.35 19.19 10.52
N CYS A 145 -16.63 18.31 9.57
CA CYS A 145 -17.61 18.54 8.49
C CYS A 145 -18.92 17.76 8.69
N PRO A 146 -19.99 18.09 7.93
CA PRO A 146 -21.20 17.26 7.88
C PRO A 146 -20.86 15.84 7.44
N ARG A 147 -21.45 14.84 8.10
CA ARG A 147 -21.09 13.41 7.97
C ARG A 147 -20.98 12.90 6.53
N ALA A 148 -21.96 13.21 5.67
CA ALA A 148 -21.96 12.75 4.28
C ALA A 148 -20.84 13.40 3.45
N VAL A 149 -20.64 14.71 3.64
CA VAL A 149 -19.60 15.49 2.96
C VAL A 149 -18.21 15.03 3.40
N ALA A 150 -18.02 14.81 4.71
CA ALA A 150 -16.76 14.31 5.26
C ALA A 150 -16.37 12.94 4.69
N ALA A 151 -17.34 12.01 4.63
CA ALA A 151 -17.11 10.67 4.08
C ALA A 151 -16.72 10.73 2.60
N LEU A 152 -17.40 11.57 1.81
CA LEU A 152 -17.08 11.76 0.39
C LEU A 152 -15.68 12.36 0.20
N ILE A 153 -15.36 13.44 0.92
CA ILE A 153 -14.04 14.11 0.83
C ILE A 153 -12.93 13.15 1.25
N ALA A 154 -13.11 12.40 2.35
CA ALA A 154 -12.11 11.46 2.83
C ALA A 154 -11.87 10.31 1.85
N ALA A 155 -12.94 9.73 1.28
CA ALA A 155 -12.82 8.66 0.31
C ALA A 155 -12.23 9.14 -1.02
N VAL A 156 -12.85 10.16 -1.65
CA VAL A 156 -12.40 10.67 -2.95
C VAL A 156 -11.02 11.31 -2.85
N GLY A 157 -10.75 12.07 -1.78
CA GLY A 157 -9.44 12.68 -1.54
C GLY A 157 -8.35 11.64 -1.31
N GLY A 158 -8.64 10.59 -0.54
CA GLY A 158 -7.72 9.47 -0.35
C GLY A 158 -7.44 8.71 -1.65
N TRP A 159 -8.49 8.44 -2.43
CA TRP A 159 -8.33 7.78 -3.73
C TRP A 159 -7.53 8.65 -4.70
N ALA A 160 -7.84 9.93 -4.78
CA ALA A 160 -7.14 10.91 -5.62
C ALA A 160 -5.67 10.99 -5.25
N TRP A 161 -5.35 11.05 -3.95
CA TRP A 161 -3.96 11.04 -3.47
C TRP A 161 -3.20 9.78 -3.86
N LEU A 162 -3.84 8.61 -3.81
CA LEU A 162 -3.19 7.33 -4.13
C LEU A 162 -3.03 7.11 -5.64
N ALA A 163 -4.08 7.41 -6.41
CA ALA A 163 -4.18 7.05 -7.82
C ALA A 163 -3.61 8.12 -8.77
N ILE A 164 -3.88 9.41 -8.53
CA ILE A 164 -3.52 10.48 -9.48
C ILE A 164 -2.01 10.63 -9.64
N PRO A 165 -1.17 10.58 -8.58
CA PRO A 165 0.26 10.74 -8.76
C PRO A 165 0.90 9.73 -9.72
N ARG A 166 0.32 8.53 -9.88
CA ARG A 166 0.78 7.54 -10.86
C ARG A 166 0.65 8.01 -12.31
N SER A 167 -0.32 8.87 -12.62
CA SER A 167 -0.49 9.43 -13.98
C SER A 167 0.27 10.74 -14.19
N MET A 168 0.94 11.27 -13.16
CA MET A 168 1.76 12.48 -13.29
C MET A 168 3.10 12.17 -13.97
N SER A 169 3.61 13.14 -14.74
CA SER A 169 4.95 13.10 -15.37
C SER A 169 6.09 13.34 -14.38
N ALA A 170 5.81 13.81 -13.17
CA ALA A 170 6.82 14.03 -12.16
C ALA A 170 6.99 12.75 -11.30
N PRO A 171 8.09 11.99 -11.46
CA PRO A 171 8.26 10.67 -10.87
C PRO A 171 8.24 10.70 -9.34
N THR A 172 8.77 11.76 -8.73
CA THR A 172 8.86 11.93 -7.28
C THR A 172 7.51 11.78 -6.57
N TRP A 173 6.42 12.25 -7.20
CA TRP A 173 5.09 12.19 -6.56
C TRP A 173 4.53 10.78 -6.49
N ARG A 174 4.95 9.86 -7.37
CA ARG A 174 4.49 8.47 -7.40
C ARG A 174 4.88 7.70 -6.15
N HIS A 175 6.01 8.07 -5.55
CA HIS A 175 6.62 7.36 -4.42
C HIS A 175 6.15 7.85 -3.06
N LEU A 176 5.44 8.98 -2.98
CA LEU A 176 4.95 9.56 -1.72
C LEU A 176 3.61 8.97 -1.27
N THR A 177 2.86 8.34 -2.18
CA THR A 177 1.46 8.01 -1.94
C THR A 177 1.28 6.68 -1.23
N GLY A 178 2.18 5.73 -1.47
CA GLY A 178 2.07 4.34 -1.01
C GLY A 178 1.46 3.40 -2.05
N PHE A 179 1.12 3.87 -3.25
CA PHE A 179 0.65 2.98 -4.31
C PHE A 179 1.81 2.53 -5.22
N ALA A 180 2.42 1.39 -4.87
CA ALA A 180 3.43 0.72 -5.68
C ALA A 180 2.79 -0.35 -6.59
N THR A 181 2.91 -0.20 -7.91
CA THR A 181 2.40 -1.17 -8.91
C THR A 181 3.50 -2.01 -9.55
N GLU A 182 4.76 -1.75 -9.20
CA GLU A 182 5.90 -2.55 -9.64
C GLU A 182 6.34 -3.37 -8.42
N GLY A 183 6.75 -4.62 -8.68
CA GLY A 183 7.06 -5.61 -7.66
C GLY A 183 8.48 -6.13 -7.77
N SER A 184 8.88 -6.91 -6.76
CA SER A 184 10.11 -7.68 -6.74
C SER A 184 10.14 -8.69 -7.89
N THR A 185 11.33 -8.90 -8.43
CA THR A 185 11.61 -9.90 -9.46
C THR A 185 12.37 -11.08 -8.84
N LEU A 186 12.82 -12.01 -9.67
CA LEU A 186 13.71 -13.10 -9.23
C LEU A 186 15.12 -12.58 -8.91
N THR A 187 15.53 -11.45 -9.47
CA THR A 187 16.89 -10.89 -9.30
C THR A 187 16.96 -9.82 -8.24
N ASP A 188 15.87 -9.07 -8.03
CA ASP A 188 15.87 -7.87 -7.20
C ASP A 188 14.60 -7.82 -6.34
N THR A 189 14.71 -7.22 -5.16
CA THR A 189 13.59 -7.02 -4.23
C THR A 189 13.33 -5.54 -4.01
N LEU A 190 12.08 -5.16 -3.77
CA LEU A 190 11.76 -3.77 -3.43
C LEU A 190 12.49 -3.32 -2.16
N ASP A 191 13.13 -2.15 -2.23
CA ASP A 191 13.77 -1.52 -1.08
C ASP A 191 12.69 -1.17 -0.03
N PRO A 192 12.90 -1.45 1.27
CA PRO A 192 11.96 -1.10 2.33
C PRO A 192 11.50 0.37 2.35
N LEU A 193 12.34 1.30 1.88
CA LEU A 193 12.04 2.72 1.76
C LEU A 193 10.81 2.99 0.89
N VAL A 194 10.52 2.12 -0.10
CA VAL A 194 9.32 2.19 -0.95
C VAL A 194 8.04 2.19 -0.10
N TYR A 195 8.06 1.54 1.06
CA TYR A 195 6.93 1.51 1.99
C TYR A 195 7.05 2.52 3.13
N LEU A 196 8.26 2.71 3.67
CA LEU A 196 8.50 3.58 4.82
C LEU A 196 8.26 5.06 4.50
N VAL A 197 8.68 5.53 3.32
CA VAL A 197 8.47 6.93 2.92
C VAL A 197 6.98 7.29 2.89
N PRO A 198 6.09 6.53 2.20
CA PRO A 198 4.65 6.73 2.28
C PRO A 198 4.06 6.70 3.69
N TRP A 199 4.57 5.82 4.57
CA TRP A 199 4.10 5.76 5.96
C TRP A 199 4.41 7.06 6.71
N LEU A 200 5.63 7.57 6.58
CA LEU A 200 6.05 8.82 7.20
C LEU A 200 5.27 10.02 6.65
N VAL A 201 5.08 10.08 5.33
CA VAL A 201 4.28 11.12 4.68
C VAL A 201 2.84 11.07 5.19
N THR A 202 2.22 9.90 5.20
CA THR A 202 0.82 9.74 5.66
C THR A 202 0.68 10.06 7.15
N ALA A 203 1.67 9.70 7.98
CA ALA A 203 1.71 10.06 9.39
C ALA A 203 1.82 11.58 9.60
N GLY A 204 2.65 12.26 8.81
CA GLY A 204 2.76 13.73 8.83
C GLY A 204 1.47 14.42 8.37
N LEU A 205 0.81 13.91 7.33
CA LEU A 205 -0.51 14.38 6.89
C LEU A 205 -1.56 14.20 8.00
N ALA A 206 -1.60 13.03 8.64
CA ALA A 206 -2.50 12.77 9.75
C ALA A 206 -2.23 13.70 10.93
N ALA A 207 -0.96 13.95 11.29
CA ALA A 207 -0.57 14.87 12.35
C ALA A 207 -1.00 16.31 12.05
N ALA A 208 -0.78 16.80 10.81
CA ALA A 208 -1.23 18.12 10.40
C ALA A 208 -2.76 18.26 10.56
N VAL A 209 -3.53 17.29 10.05
CA VAL A 209 -5.00 17.31 10.14
C VAL A 209 -5.48 17.26 11.59
N VAL A 210 -4.82 16.48 12.47
CA VAL A 210 -5.13 16.46 13.91
C VAL A 210 -4.86 17.81 14.55
N LEU A 211 -3.74 18.46 14.27
CA LEU A 211 -3.39 19.79 14.81
C LEU A 211 -4.42 20.85 14.43
N LEU A 212 -4.96 20.77 13.21
CA LEU A 212 -6.00 21.68 12.72
C LEU A 212 -7.25 21.68 13.61
N THR A 213 -7.59 20.56 14.26
CA THR A 213 -8.75 20.49 15.17
C THR A 213 -8.61 21.43 16.38
N GLY A 214 -7.38 21.69 16.83
CA GLY A 214 -7.10 22.59 17.94
C GLY A 214 -7.10 24.07 17.56
N ALA A 215 -7.05 24.39 16.26
CA ALA A 215 -6.92 25.76 15.76
C ALA A 215 -8.07 26.68 16.21
N ARG A 216 -9.27 26.12 16.43
CA ARG A 216 -10.45 26.89 16.89
C ARG A 216 -10.26 27.47 18.31
N GLY A 217 -9.52 26.80 19.18
CA GLY A 217 -9.22 27.28 20.53
C GLY A 217 -7.86 27.95 20.65
N ARG A 218 -6.92 27.62 19.75
CA ARG A 218 -5.55 28.11 19.73
C ARG A 218 -5.12 28.38 18.28
N PRO A 219 -5.30 29.60 17.75
CA PRO A 219 -5.11 29.88 16.32
C PRO A 219 -3.69 29.58 15.82
N TRP A 220 -2.68 29.68 16.69
CA TRP A 220 -1.29 29.31 16.38
C TRP A 220 -1.15 27.83 15.96
N LEU A 221 -2.02 26.93 16.42
CA LEU A 221 -2.02 25.53 15.97
C LEU A 221 -2.39 25.39 14.49
N GLY A 222 -3.13 26.35 13.91
CA GLY A 222 -3.36 26.41 12.48
C GLY A 222 -2.06 26.65 11.70
N ALA A 223 -1.23 27.58 12.16
CA ALA A 223 0.09 27.84 11.57
C ALA A 223 1.01 26.63 11.72
N VAL A 224 1.02 25.97 12.89
CA VAL A 224 1.79 24.72 13.08
C VAL A 224 1.29 23.60 12.19
N SER A 225 -0.03 23.44 12.04
CA SER A 225 -0.62 22.47 11.10
C SER A 225 -0.12 22.67 9.68
N VAL A 226 -0.10 23.92 9.20
CA VAL A 226 0.40 24.25 7.86
C VAL A 226 1.91 23.99 7.77
N ALA A 227 2.68 24.38 8.78
CA ALA A 227 4.11 24.13 8.83
C ALA A 227 4.44 22.63 8.79
N VAL A 228 3.72 21.79 9.55
CA VAL A 228 3.87 20.33 9.54
C VAL A 228 3.51 19.76 8.18
N LEU A 229 2.41 20.20 7.57
CA LEU A 229 2.01 19.77 6.22
C LEU A 229 3.10 20.08 5.18
N VAL A 230 3.55 21.34 5.12
CA VAL A 230 4.58 21.78 4.17
C VAL A 230 5.89 21.02 4.41
N THR A 231 6.33 20.92 5.67
CA THR A 231 7.56 20.18 6.01
C THR A 231 7.46 18.73 5.60
N THR A 232 6.33 18.06 5.86
CA THR A 232 6.11 16.66 5.46
C THR A 232 6.21 16.47 3.96
N LEU A 233 5.56 17.34 3.17
CA LEU A 233 5.58 17.24 1.72
C LEU A 233 6.95 17.57 1.12
N VAL A 234 7.62 18.60 1.63
CA VAL A 234 8.95 19.01 1.16
C VAL A 234 10.00 17.95 1.51
N THR A 235 10.02 17.48 2.76
CA THR A 235 10.96 16.45 3.21
C THR A 235 10.69 15.10 2.52
N GLY A 236 9.42 14.71 2.40
CA GLY A 236 9.04 13.51 1.65
C GLY A 236 9.52 13.58 0.22
N ARG A 237 9.25 14.70 -0.47
CA ARG A 237 9.71 14.91 -1.85
C ARG A 237 11.23 14.89 -1.96
N SER A 238 11.96 15.52 -1.04
CA SER A 238 13.43 15.49 -1.07
C SER A 238 13.99 14.09 -0.83
N SER A 239 13.34 13.26 -0.02
CA SER A 239 13.80 11.89 0.23
C SER A 239 13.68 10.98 -0.99
N VAL A 240 12.87 11.35 -1.99
CA VAL A 240 12.65 10.58 -3.23
C VAL A 240 13.03 11.39 -4.47
N SER A 241 13.78 12.48 -4.33
CA SER A 241 14.15 13.35 -5.46
C SER A 241 14.95 12.63 -6.52
N ASP A 242 15.76 11.67 -6.07
CA ASP A 242 16.71 10.94 -6.92
C ASP A 242 16.08 9.64 -7.45
N TRP A 243 14.82 9.37 -7.10
CA TRP A 243 14.11 8.16 -7.53
C TRP A 243 13.53 8.38 -8.93
N GLY A 244 13.76 7.40 -9.80
CA GLY A 244 13.22 7.36 -11.16
C GLY A 244 11.73 7.01 -11.21
N TYR A 245 11.26 6.58 -12.37
CA TYR A 245 9.86 6.14 -12.53
C TYR A 245 9.57 4.80 -11.87
N SER A 246 10.55 3.90 -11.87
CA SER A 246 10.50 2.62 -11.18
C SER A 246 10.80 2.79 -9.69
N PRO A 247 10.21 1.95 -8.82
CA PRO A 247 10.52 1.96 -7.41
C PRO A 247 11.97 1.53 -7.18
N LEU A 248 12.50 1.93 -6.04
CA LEU A 248 13.83 1.52 -5.62
C LEU A 248 13.86 0.01 -5.35
N THR A 249 14.87 -0.67 -5.87
CA THR A 249 15.07 -2.10 -5.72
C THR A 249 16.51 -2.39 -5.31
N ASP A 250 16.67 -3.34 -4.40
CA ASP A 250 17.97 -3.89 -4.03
C ASP A 250 18.19 -5.22 -4.76
N ALA A 251 19.44 -5.43 -5.19
CA ALA A 251 19.86 -6.72 -5.71
C ALA A 251 19.64 -7.79 -4.64
N ARG A 252 19.04 -8.91 -5.01
CA ARG A 252 18.80 -10.00 -4.08
C ARG A 252 20.14 -10.60 -3.64
N VAL A 253 20.44 -10.50 -2.34
CA VAL A 253 21.69 -11.03 -1.78
C VAL A 253 21.43 -12.36 -1.06
N GLY A 254 22.13 -13.42 -1.50
CA GLY A 254 22.04 -14.76 -0.91
C GLY A 254 20.79 -15.55 -1.33
N HIS A 255 20.83 -16.86 -1.11
CA HIS A 255 19.74 -17.81 -1.38
C HIS A 255 19.42 -18.06 -2.86
N THR A 256 20.46 -18.24 -3.69
CA THR A 256 20.31 -18.72 -5.07
C THR A 256 20.85 -20.13 -5.21
N VAL A 257 20.03 -21.03 -5.73
CA VAL A 257 20.43 -22.39 -6.13
C VAL A 257 20.73 -22.36 -7.61
N CYS A 258 21.94 -22.78 -7.98
CA CYS A 258 22.36 -22.88 -9.38
C CYS A 258 22.31 -24.33 -9.85
N VAL A 259 21.61 -24.58 -10.95
CA VAL A 259 21.55 -25.90 -11.59
C VAL A 259 22.28 -25.87 -12.92
N GLY A 260 23.12 -26.88 -13.16
CA GLY A 260 23.93 -27.08 -14.36
C GLY A 260 25.25 -26.31 -14.38
N LYS A 261 26.02 -26.44 -15.46
CA LYS A 261 27.40 -25.91 -15.55
C LYS A 261 27.61 -24.89 -16.68
N SER A 262 27.02 -25.08 -17.86
CA SER A 262 27.17 -24.14 -19.00
C SER A 262 25.98 -24.26 -19.97
N PRO A 263 25.06 -23.26 -20.04
CA PRO A 263 24.91 -22.14 -19.10
C PRO A 263 24.42 -22.65 -17.74
N ALA A 264 24.89 -22.12 -16.61
CA ALA A 264 24.30 -22.40 -15.29
C ALA A 264 23.05 -21.53 -15.08
N LEU A 265 21.96 -22.09 -14.56
CA LEU A 265 20.74 -21.34 -14.24
C LEU A 265 20.67 -21.18 -12.71
N CYS A 266 20.86 -19.96 -12.24
CA CYS A 266 20.75 -19.61 -10.82
C CYS A 266 19.37 -19.01 -10.55
N LEU A 267 18.61 -19.66 -9.68
CA LEU A 267 17.27 -19.26 -9.28
C LEU A 267 17.22 -19.08 -7.76
N PRO A 268 16.26 -18.30 -7.24
CA PRO A 268 15.98 -18.29 -5.82
C PRO A 268 15.66 -19.69 -5.26
N GLU A 269 16.02 -19.94 -4.00
CA GLU A 269 15.75 -21.21 -3.29
C GLU A 269 14.29 -21.66 -3.36
N GLU A 270 13.34 -20.73 -3.43
CA GLU A 270 11.91 -21.07 -3.54
C GLU A 270 11.58 -21.86 -4.82
N TYR A 271 12.42 -21.75 -5.86
CA TYR A 271 12.28 -22.45 -7.13
C TYR A 271 13.17 -23.69 -7.24
N GLU A 272 13.88 -24.09 -6.17
CA GLU A 272 14.80 -25.23 -6.21
C GLU A 272 14.13 -26.50 -6.76
N LYS A 273 12.88 -26.76 -6.35
CA LYS A 273 12.11 -27.93 -6.78
C LYS A 273 11.83 -27.94 -8.28
N ASN A 274 11.73 -26.77 -8.90
CA ASN A 274 11.38 -26.59 -10.31
C ASN A 274 12.62 -26.23 -11.15
N ALA A 275 13.80 -26.09 -10.52
CA ALA A 275 14.98 -25.55 -11.18
C ALA A 275 15.48 -26.44 -12.33
N ALA A 276 15.32 -27.76 -12.23
CA ALA A 276 15.68 -28.68 -13.31
C ALA A 276 14.76 -28.55 -14.54
N GLU A 277 13.45 -28.40 -14.31
CA GLU A 277 12.43 -28.22 -15.36
C GLU A 277 12.56 -26.84 -16.02
N LEU A 278 12.66 -25.77 -15.21
CA LEU A 278 12.89 -24.41 -15.71
C LEU A 278 14.17 -24.32 -16.55
N ARG A 279 15.20 -25.07 -16.17
CA ARG A 279 16.43 -25.19 -16.96
C ARG A 279 16.17 -25.88 -18.30
N SER A 280 15.49 -27.03 -18.33
CA SER A 280 15.23 -27.74 -19.60
C SER A 280 14.44 -26.89 -20.57
N ASP A 281 13.52 -26.06 -20.06
CA ASP A 281 12.69 -25.19 -20.89
C ASP A 281 13.43 -23.93 -21.36
N SER A 282 14.33 -23.41 -20.54
CA SER A 282 15.08 -22.18 -20.84
C SER A 282 16.29 -22.41 -21.78
N VAL A 283 16.93 -23.57 -21.72
CA VAL A 283 18.15 -23.87 -22.50
C VAL A 283 17.93 -23.72 -24.01
N PRO A 284 16.87 -24.28 -24.63
CA PRO A 284 16.62 -24.12 -26.07
C PRO A 284 16.45 -22.65 -26.48
N ALA A 285 15.79 -21.84 -25.65
CA ALA A 285 15.62 -20.42 -25.90
C ALA A 285 16.95 -19.66 -25.81
N LEU A 286 17.80 -19.99 -24.83
CA LEU A 286 19.14 -19.42 -24.69
C LEU A 286 20.04 -19.79 -25.87
N GLU A 287 20.01 -21.05 -26.31
CA GLU A 287 20.75 -21.51 -27.48
C GLU A 287 20.28 -20.83 -28.77
N ALA A 288 18.97 -20.62 -28.94
CA ALA A 288 18.42 -19.88 -30.07
C ALA A 288 18.85 -18.40 -30.07
N LEU A 289 18.85 -17.76 -28.89
CA LEU A 289 19.36 -16.38 -28.74
C LEU A 289 20.85 -16.30 -29.08
N GLN A 290 21.65 -17.25 -28.60
CA GLN A 290 23.08 -17.30 -28.90
C GLN A 290 23.33 -17.57 -30.39
N ALA A 291 22.55 -18.45 -31.02
CA ALA A 291 22.59 -18.70 -32.46
C ALA A 291 22.16 -17.48 -33.30
N ALA A 292 21.26 -16.65 -32.78
CA ALA A 292 20.89 -15.36 -33.37
C ALA A 292 21.93 -14.25 -33.15
N GLY A 293 23.08 -14.57 -32.54
CA GLY A 293 24.17 -13.64 -32.29
C GLY A 293 23.94 -12.73 -31.08
N VAL A 294 22.97 -13.04 -30.21
CA VAL A 294 22.81 -12.32 -28.94
C VAL A 294 23.95 -12.76 -28.01
N PRO A 295 24.83 -11.84 -27.59
CA PRO A 295 25.95 -12.18 -26.73
C PRO A 295 25.48 -12.81 -25.41
N SER A 296 26.10 -13.93 -25.01
CA SER A 296 25.86 -14.53 -23.70
C SER A 296 26.33 -13.55 -22.60
N ARG A 297 25.65 -13.56 -21.44
CA ARG A 297 25.73 -12.49 -20.43
C ARG A 297 27.14 -12.19 -19.87
N GLU A 298 28.14 -13.05 -20.08
CA GLU A 298 29.54 -12.70 -19.80
C GLU A 298 30.06 -11.54 -20.66
N SER A 299 29.47 -11.34 -21.85
CA SER A 299 29.80 -10.25 -22.78
C SER A 299 28.80 -9.07 -22.76
N CYS A 300 27.69 -9.18 -22.01
CA CYS A 300 26.78 -8.05 -21.71
C CYS A 300 27.14 -7.35 -20.40
N LYS A 301 28.43 -7.00 -20.22
CA LYS A 301 28.86 -5.86 -19.39
C LYS A 301 29.02 -4.63 -20.28
N TRP A 302 27.99 -4.29 -21.06
CA TRP A 302 28.00 -3.03 -21.81
C TRP A 302 27.37 -1.93 -20.95
N ALA A 303 28.23 -1.01 -20.50
CA ALA A 303 27.94 0.38 -20.18
C ALA A 303 27.10 0.72 -18.93
N LEU A 304 27.64 0.42 -17.73
CA LEU A 304 27.37 1.24 -16.53
C LEU A 304 28.66 1.67 -15.82
N THR A 305 29.70 1.99 -16.60
CA THR A 305 30.85 2.74 -16.11
C THR A 305 31.17 3.91 -17.04
N SER A 306 31.19 5.11 -16.45
CA SER A 306 31.65 6.42 -16.95
C SER A 306 30.78 7.19 -17.96
N SER A 307 30.18 8.29 -17.50
CA SER A 307 30.73 9.62 -17.79
C SER A 307 30.05 10.73 -16.96
N ALA A 308 30.91 11.51 -16.29
CA ALA A 308 30.75 12.81 -15.62
C ALA A 308 29.90 12.89 -14.34
#